data_AF-A0A7M3W7E9-F1
#
_entry.id   AF-A0A7M3W7E9-F1
#
_cell.length_a   1.000
_cell.length_b   1.000
_cell.length_c   1.000
_cell.angle_alpha   90.00
_cell.angle_beta   90.00
_cell.angle_gamma   90.00
#
_symmetry.space_group_name_H-M   'P 1'
#
loop_
_entity.id
_entity.type
_entity.pdbx_description
1 polymer ?
#
loop_
_entity_poly.entity_id
_entity_poly.type
_entity_poly.pdbx_seq_one_letter_code
_entity_poly.pdbx_strand_id
1 'polypeptide(L)'
;MREMFGLSDELVLLLSFLLFMGFFAGVGLASMRVKQDTTDDYLVAGRGMHPALAALSAVSTWNSGYMFIGFIGFIFVQGYSGIWIGLVSTLGQAVAWIWLYKFIQKEG
;
A
#
# COMPACT_ATOMS: atom_id res chain seq x y z
N MET A 1 29.34 19.65 2.87
CA MET A 1 27.90 19.70 2.58
C MET A 1 27.78 19.70 1.07
N ARG A 2 27.20 18.65 0.48
CA ARG A 2 27.12 18.56 -0.97
C ARG A 2 25.86 19.34 -1.37
N GLU A 3 25.97 20.30 -2.27
CA GLU A 3 24.79 21.02 -2.75
C GLU A 3 24.27 20.34 -4.01
N MET A 4 23.00 19.94 -4.00
CA MET A 4 22.31 19.43 -5.18
C MET A 4 21.39 20.55 -5.67
N PHE A 5 21.60 21.02 -6.90
CA PHE A 5 20.86 22.15 -7.50
C PHE A 5 21.02 23.51 -6.78
N GLY A 6 22.11 23.71 -6.02
CA GLY A 6 22.35 24.95 -5.25
C GLY A 6 21.47 25.07 -4.00
N LEU A 7 20.86 23.96 -3.57
CA LEU A 7 20.12 23.82 -2.33
C LEU A 7 20.88 22.87 -1.39
N SER A 8 20.70 23.05 -0.07
CA SER A 8 21.22 22.10 0.92
C SER A 8 20.46 20.77 0.85
N ASP A 9 21.15 19.67 1.15
CA ASP A 9 20.56 18.33 1.11
C ASP A 9 19.30 18.22 2.00
N GLU A 10 19.29 18.88 3.17
CA GLU A 10 18.15 18.88 4.09
C GLU A 10 16.93 19.58 3.51
N LEU A 11 17.14 20.69 2.79
CA LEU A 11 16.07 21.41 2.10
C LEU A 11 15.49 20.57 0.96
N VAL A 12 16.34 19.88 0.18
CA VAL A 12 15.88 18.98 -0.88
C VAL A 12 15.04 17.82 -0.31
N LEU A 13 15.48 17.23 0.81
CA LEU A 13 14.74 16.17 1.50
C LEU A 13 13.37 16.65 1.99
N LEU A 14 13.34 17.80 2.67
CA LEU A 14 12.09 18.37 3.19
C LEU A 14 11.11 18.69 2.06
N LEU A 15 11.57 19.34 0.99
CA LEU A 15 10.74 19.68 -0.16
C LEU A 15 10.17 18.44 -0.84
N SER A 16 11.00 17.41 -1.03
CA SER A 16 10.56 16.14 -1.60
C SER A 16 9.49 15.48 -0.72
N PHE A 17 9.72 15.40 0.59
CA PHE A 17 8.76 14.84 1.54
C PHE A 17 7.40 15.58 1.49
N LEU A 18 7.43 16.90 1.58
CA LEU A 18 6.21 17.73 1.54
C LEU A 18 5.49 17.62 0.20
N LEU A 19 6.22 17.51 -0.91
CA LEU A 19 5.63 17.33 -2.24
C LEU A 19 4.83 16.02 -2.32
N PHE A 20 5.44 14.90 -1.92
CA PHE A 20 4.74 13.60 -1.96
C PHE A 20 3.58 13.55 -0.96
N MET A 21 3.78 14.05 0.26
CA MET A 21 2.70 14.16 1.25
C MET A 21 1.53 15.01 0.73
N GLY A 22 1.84 16.18 0.17
CA GLY A 22 0.83 17.07 -0.41
C GLY A 22 0.11 16.44 -1.59
N PHE A 23 0.82 15.70 -2.45
CA PHE A 23 0.22 14.94 -3.55
C PHE A 23 -0.79 13.90 -3.03
N PHE A 24 -0.40 13.05 -2.07
CA PHE A 24 -1.32 12.04 -1.52
C PHE A 24 -2.51 12.65 -0.79
N ALA A 25 -2.29 13.71 0.00
CA ALA A 25 -3.37 14.46 0.63
C ALA A 25 -4.31 15.07 -0.42
N GLY A 26 -3.76 15.62 -1.50
CA GLY A 26 -4.51 16.15 -2.64
C GLY A 26 -5.39 15.09 -3.31
N VAL A 27 -4.88 13.88 -3.53
CA VAL A 27 -5.66 12.75 -4.05
C VAL A 27 -6.80 12.37 -3.10
N GLY A 28 -6.53 12.31 -1.80
CA GLY A 28 -7.56 12.05 -0.77
C GLY A 28 -8.64 13.12 -0.71
N LEU A 29 -8.28 14.41 -0.85
CA LEU A 29 -9.26 15.50 -0.92
C LEU A 29 -10.03 15.51 -2.25
N ALA A 30 -9.39 15.10 -3.35
CA ALA A 30 -10.04 14.98 -4.65
C ALA A 30 -11.11 13.87 -4.63
N SER A 31 -10.89 12.77 -3.89
CA SER A 31 -11.88 11.69 -3.78
C SER A 31 -13.20 12.15 -3.14
N MET A 32 -13.16 13.16 -2.26
CA MET A 32 -14.37 13.75 -1.67
C MET A 32 -15.32 14.37 -2.70
N ARG A 33 -14.83 14.74 -3.89
CA ARG A 33 -15.67 15.29 -4.96
C ARG A 33 -16.45 14.22 -5.74
N VAL A 34 -16.04 12.96 -5.64
CA VAL A 34 -16.62 11.84 -6.39
C VAL A 34 -17.33 10.82 -5.51
N LYS A 35 -17.17 10.90 -4.17
CA LYS A 35 -17.82 9.99 -3.22
C LYS A 35 -19.35 10.06 -3.28
N GLN A 36 -20.01 8.97 -2.93
CA GLN A 36 -21.43 8.90 -2.63
C GLN A 36 -21.64 8.66 -1.13
N ASP A 37 -22.74 9.17 -0.57
CA ASP A 37 -23.08 9.03 0.84
C ASP A 37 -23.75 7.69 1.14
N THR A 38 -23.08 6.59 0.76
CA THR A 38 -23.53 5.23 1.04
C THR A 38 -22.41 4.40 1.65
N THR A 39 -22.78 3.41 2.47
CA THR A 39 -21.83 2.48 3.08
C THR A 39 -21.08 1.67 2.03
N ASP A 40 -21.75 1.26 0.96
CA ASP A 40 -21.15 0.49 -0.14
C ASP A 40 -20.11 1.31 -0.92
N ASP A 41 -20.36 2.60 -1.14
CA ASP A 41 -19.37 3.48 -1.78
C ASP A 41 -18.15 3.68 -0.87
N TYR A 42 -18.38 3.89 0.43
CA TYR A 42 -17.30 4.10 1.39
C TYR A 42 -16.43 2.84 1.60
N LEU A 43 -17.03 1.65 1.68
CA LEU A 43 -16.31 0.42 1.99
C LEU A 43 -15.69 -0.25 0.75
N VAL A 44 -16.38 -0.22 -0.39
CA VAL A 44 -15.97 -0.97 -1.59
C VAL A 44 -16.00 -0.14 -2.88
N ALA A 45 -16.08 1.19 -2.78
CA ALA A 45 -16.16 2.10 -3.93
C ALA A 45 -17.28 1.72 -4.91
N GLY A 46 -18.41 1.26 -4.38
CA GLY A 46 -19.58 0.84 -5.15
C GLY A 46 -19.30 -0.35 -6.08
N ARG A 47 -18.20 -1.08 -5.86
CA ARG A 47 -17.69 -2.18 -6.72
C ARG A 47 -17.42 -1.75 -8.18
N GLY A 48 -17.32 -0.46 -8.45
CA GLY A 48 -17.09 0.10 -9.79
C GLY A 48 -15.61 0.25 -10.16
N MET A 49 -14.69 -0.05 -9.24
CA MET A 49 -13.26 0.12 -9.46
C MET A 49 -12.71 -0.92 -10.45
N HIS A 50 -11.87 -0.47 -11.39
CA HIS A 50 -11.21 -1.37 -12.33
C HIS A 50 -10.37 -2.42 -11.57
N PRO A 51 -10.49 -3.73 -11.89
CA PRO A 51 -9.83 -4.79 -11.13
C PRO A 51 -8.31 -4.61 -10.97
N ALA A 52 -7.62 -4.07 -11.98
CA ALA A 52 -6.19 -3.81 -11.88
C ALA A 52 -5.84 -2.72 -10.84
N LEU A 53 -6.70 -1.71 -10.67
CA LEU A 53 -6.50 -0.67 -9.65
C LEU A 53 -6.78 -1.22 -8.25
N ALA A 54 -7.81 -2.06 -8.11
CA ALA A 54 -8.09 -2.77 -6.86
C ALA A 54 -6.93 -3.70 -6.47
N ALA A 55 -6.36 -4.44 -7.44
CA ALA A 55 -5.19 -5.28 -7.22
C ALA A 55 -3.95 -4.46 -6.85
N LEU A 56 -3.69 -3.35 -7.56
CA LEU A 56 -2.59 -2.44 -7.23
C LEU A 56 -2.73 -1.85 -5.83
N SER A 57 -3.95 -1.46 -5.44
CA SER A 57 -4.24 -0.97 -4.09
C SER A 57 -3.98 -2.06 -3.05
N ALA A 58 -4.44 -3.29 -3.28
CA ALA A 58 -4.22 -4.40 -2.36
C ALA A 58 -2.72 -4.70 -2.16
N VAL A 59 -1.93 -4.69 -3.24
CA VAL A 59 -0.48 -4.87 -3.18
C VAL A 59 0.18 -3.67 -2.47
N SER A 60 -0.28 -2.45 -2.72
CA SER A 60 0.25 -1.25 -2.06
C SER A 60 -0.01 -1.28 -0.55
N THR A 61 -1.20 -1.71 -0.10
CA THR A 61 -1.53 -1.86 1.32
C THR A 61 -0.61 -2.85 2.03
N TRP A 62 -0.19 -3.91 1.34
CA TRP A 62 0.77 -4.87 1.86
C TRP A 62 2.18 -4.26 2.03
N ASN A 63 2.52 -3.27 1.20
CA ASN A 63 3.82 -2.60 1.22
C ASN A 63 3.79 -1.37 2.13
N SER A 64 4.21 -1.55 3.38
CA SER A 64 4.31 -0.46 4.36
C SER A 64 5.74 -0.26 4.86
N GLY A 65 5.95 0.76 5.71
CA GLY A 65 7.24 0.99 6.37
C GLY A 65 7.75 -0.22 7.18
N TYR A 66 6.84 -1.10 7.63
CA TYR A 66 7.21 -2.37 8.23
C TYR A 66 8.04 -3.23 7.27
N MET A 67 7.67 -3.31 5.99
CA MET A 67 8.43 -4.10 5.02
C MET A 67 9.81 -3.49 4.74
N PHE A 68 9.88 -2.16 4.65
CA PHE A 68 11.13 -1.47 4.32
C PHE A 68 12.15 -1.44 5.45
N ILE A 69 11.74 -1.17 6.68
CA ILE A 69 12.68 -1.04 7.81
C ILE A 69 12.59 -2.26 8.71
N GLY A 70 11.38 -2.68 9.08
CA GLY A 70 11.13 -3.77 10.02
C GLY A 70 11.59 -5.12 9.49
N PHE A 71 11.10 -5.53 8.31
CA PHE A 71 11.40 -6.84 7.74
C PHE A 71 12.85 -6.96 7.28
N ILE A 72 13.43 -5.89 6.73
CA ILE A 72 14.87 -5.83 6.42
C ILE A 72 15.69 -5.98 7.71
N GLY A 73 15.35 -5.24 8.77
CA GLY A 73 16.02 -5.36 10.07
C GLY A 73 15.87 -6.75 10.68
N PHE A 74 14.69 -7.36 10.56
CA PHE A 74 14.45 -8.73 10.99
C PHE A 74 15.35 -9.73 10.26
N ILE A 75 15.46 -9.65 8.93
CA ILE A 75 16.37 -10.51 8.15
C ILE A 75 17.83 -10.27 8.55
N PHE A 76 18.21 -9.02 8.81
CA PHE A 76 19.57 -8.69 9.24
C PHE A 76 19.95 -9.39 10.56
N VAL A 77 19.03 -9.46 11.52
CA VAL A 77 19.26 -10.10 12.82
C VAL A 77 19.07 -11.63 12.75
N GLN A 78 18.02 -12.09 12.07
CA GLN A 78 17.56 -13.48 12.12
C GLN A 78 18.01 -14.33 10.92
N GLY A 79 18.70 -13.72 9.96
CA GLY A 79 19.21 -14.35 8.75
C GLY A 79 18.12 -14.82 7.80
N TYR A 80 18.46 -15.80 6.96
CA TYR A 80 17.60 -16.29 5.88
C TYR A 80 16.33 -17.00 6.33
N SER A 81 16.16 -17.26 7.64
CA SER A 81 14.94 -17.84 8.18
C SER A 81 13.67 -17.03 7.83
N GLY A 82 13.81 -15.71 7.60
CA GLY A 82 12.71 -14.85 7.15
C GLY A 82 12.08 -15.22 5.81
N ILE A 83 12.74 -16.06 4.99
CA ILE A 83 12.16 -16.55 3.73
C ILE A 83 10.85 -17.33 3.96
N TRP A 84 10.71 -18.00 5.10
CA TRP A 84 9.51 -18.75 5.45
C TRP A 84 8.29 -17.86 5.61
N ILE A 85 8.46 -16.62 6.06
CA ILE A 85 7.35 -15.65 6.14
C ILE A 85 6.82 -15.40 4.72
N GLY A 86 7.70 -15.09 3.78
CA GLY A 86 7.31 -14.88 2.38
C GLY A 86 6.65 -16.11 1.76
N LEU A 87 7.23 -17.30 1.94
CA LEU A 87 6.71 -18.55 1.37
C LEU A 87 5.34 -18.92 1.94
N VAL A 88 5.19 -18.95 3.27
CA VAL A 88 3.94 -19.33 3.93
C VAL A 88 2.85 -18.30 3.65
N SER A 89 3.17 -17.00 3.70
CA SER A 89 2.20 -15.94 3.34
C SER A 89 1.76 -16.05 1.90
N THR A 90 2.68 -16.29 0.95
CA THR A 90 2.32 -16.44 -0.47
C THR A 90 1.42 -17.65 -0.72
N LEU A 91 1.76 -18.80 -0.12
CA LEU A 91 0.93 -19.99 -0.20
C LEU A 91 -0.45 -19.77 0.44
N GLY A 92 -0.50 -19.11 1.60
CA GLY A 92 -1.75 -18.75 2.26
C GLY A 92 -2.65 -17.86 1.40
N GLN A 93 -2.07 -16.86 0.72
CA GLN A 93 -2.80 -16.01 -0.21
C GLN A 93 -3.33 -16.79 -1.43
N ALA A 94 -2.55 -17.73 -1.97
CA ALA A 94 -3.01 -18.60 -3.05
C ALA A 94 -4.18 -19.50 -2.62
N VAL A 95 -4.11 -20.07 -1.42
CA VAL A 95 -5.21 -20.88 -0.85
C VAL A 95 -6.46 -20.01 -0.63
N ALA A 96 -6.30 -18.82 -0.05
CA ALA A 96 -7.40 -17.88 0.16
C ALA A 96 -8.06 -17.46 -1.17
N TRP A 97 -7.26 -17.23 -2.21
CA TRP A 97 -7.75 -16.92 -3.55
C TRP A 97 -8.58 -18.05 -4.15
N ILE A 98 -8.07 -19.29 -4.09
CA ILE A 98 -8.71 -20.44 -4.73
C ILE A 98 -10.00 -20.84 -4.01
N TRP A 99 -10.03 -20.71 -2.69
CA TRP A 99 -11.11 -21.24 -1.86
C TRP A 99 -11.94 -20.16 -1.15
N LEU A 100 -11.32 -19.28 -0.36
CA LEU A 100 -12.02 -18.34 0.53
C LEU A 100 -12.76 -17.23 -0.24
N TYR A 101 -12.13 -16.62 -1.25
CA TYR A 101 -12.74 -15.48 -1.96
C TYR A 101 -13.99 -15.86 -2.77
N LYS A 102 -14.15 -17.14 -3.14
CA LYS A 102 -15.38 -17.63 -3.81
C LYS A 102 -16.62 -17.52 -2.93
N PHE A 103 -16.47 -17.50 -1.61
CA PHE A 103 -17.57 -17.36 -0.65
C PHE A 103 -17.83 -15.87 -0.37
N ILE A 104 -16.78 -15.09 -0.14
CA ILE A 104 -16.87 -13.66 0.19
C ILE A 104 -17.50 -12.86 -0.96
N GLN A 105 -17.23 -13.22 -2.22
CA GLN A 105 -17.83 -12.55 -3.38
C GLN A 105 -19.35 -12.77 -3.54
N LYS A 106 -19.94 -13.71 -2.80
CA LYS A 106 -21.38 -14.04 -2.90
C LYS A 106 -22.24 -13.40 -1.80
N GLU A 107 -21.62 -12.88 -0.74
CA GLU A 107 -22.31 -12.38 0.45
C GLU A 107 -22.45 -10.85 0.51
N GLY A 108 -22.17 -10.15 -0.59
CA GLY A 108 -22.21 -8.69 -0.66
C GLY A 108 -23.02 -8.15 -1.82
#